data_AF-Q54FX6-F1
#
_entry.id   AF-Q54FX6-F1
#
_cell.length_a   1.000
_cell.length_b   1.000
_cell.length_c   1.000
_cell.angle_alpha   90.00
_cell.angle_beta   90.00
_cell.angle_gamma   90.00
#
_symmetry.space_group_name_H-M   'P 1'
#
loop_
_entity.id
_entity.type
_entity.pdbx_description
1 polymer ?
#
loop_
_entity_poly.entity_id
_entity_poly.type
_entity_poly.pdbx_seq_one_letter_code
_entity_poly.pdbx_strand_id
1 'polypeptide(L)'
;MEEDSDNGNPSLDVINMDGGSRYNIELLSNGYNGFVIEKKVNFNSFTNDRSNNKNAFLLNGLVIINKLSESVFHGTVSMEMNRIILNYYNTYGYIGGSGSADVIIKENTDYNPDGSFEILPSQFPRSVLLVFEVNYKSQSKKEAFNKCRCFFGNSSINIVILLHLYSLGVGQNSAVLFDRTFSIVDPLKIISFGSQRFTEIDIRKYINLSNNNTPITGSLFNNDNVNNTPNNPIYTITIQPNSLFFQNSSFPNNLPALAIDLFTIKQKIYSIPFQYLN
;
A
#
# COMPACT_ATOMS: atom_id res chain seq x y z
N MET A 1 30.26 -27.59 4.35
CA MET A 1 29.80 -28.93 4.74
C MET A 1 28.75 -28.73 5.81
N GLU A 2 27.63 -29.46 5.66
CA GLU A 2 26.34 -29.41 6.40
C GLU A 2 25.50 -28.16 6.04
N GLU A 3 24.52 -28.22 5.13
CA GLU A 3 23.27 -29.02 4.99
C GLU A 3 22.15 -28.63 5.98
N ASP A 4 21.01 -28.26 5.37
CA ASP A 4 19.60 -28.17 5.81
C ASP A 4 18.95 -27.10 4.88
N SER A 5 18.31 -27.35 3.72
CA SER A 5 17.45 -28.42 3.21
C SER A 5 16.22 -28.75 4.07
N ASP A 6 15.17 -27.95 3.94
CA ASP A 6 13.78 -28.42 3.74
C ASP A 6 12.86 -27.21 3.47
N ASN A 7 12.30 -27.08 2.27
CA ASN A 7 11.05 -27.73 1.83
C ASN A 7 9.84 -27.37 2.70
N GLY A 8 9.43 -26.10 2.62
CA GLY A 8 8.08 -25.67 2.95
C GLY A 8 7.42 -25.04 1.73
N ASN A 9 7.43 -25.71 0.58
CA ASN A 9 6.50 -25.35 -0.49
C ASN A 9 5.10 -25.63 0.08
N PRO A 10 4.19 -24.64 0.23
CA PRO A 10 2.84 -24.94 0.64
C PRO A 10 2.28 -25.91 -0.40
N SER A 11 1.87 -27.10 0.06
CA SER A 11 1.18 -28.05 -0.80
C SER A 11 -0.04 -27.32 -1.37
N LEU A 12 0.05 -26.99 -2.65
CA LEU A 12 -1.10 -26.62 -3.47
C LEU A 12 -1.97 -27.87 -3.52
N ASP A 13 -2.88 -28.00 -2.56
CA ASP A 13 -4.08 -28.79 -2.75
C ASP A 13 -4.79 -28.15 -3.94
N VAL A 14 -4.48 -28.70 -5.12
CA VAL A 14 -5.20 -28.48 -6.35
C VAL A 14 -6.61 -28.99 -6.07
N ILE A 15 -7.47 -28.08 -5.63
CA ILE A 15 -8.90 -28.31 -5.62
C ILE A 15 -9.29 -28.39 -7.11
N ASN A 16 -9.27 -29.61 -7.65
CA ASN A 16 -9.91 -29.95 -8.90
C ASN A 16 -11.41 -29.73 -8.72
N MET A 17 -11.88 -28.50 -8.98
CA MET A 17 -13.26 -28.30 -9.37
C MET A 17 -13.31 -28.38 -10.89
N ASP A 18 -14.07 -29.37 -11.36
CA ASP A 18 -14.25 -29.67 -12.78
C ASP A 18 -14.59 -28.41 -13.60
N GLY A 19 -13.78 -28.19 -14.64
CA GLY A 19 -14.10 -27.29 -15.75
C GLY A 19 -13.49 -25.89 -15.68
N GLY A 20 -12.24 -25.76 -16.14
CA GLY A 20 -11.72 -24.47 -16.64
C GLY A 20 -10.24 -24.18 -16.37
N SER A 21 -9.73 -24.61 -15.20
CA SER A 21 -8.58 -24.00 -14.50
C SER A 21 -7.20 -24.21 -15.14
N ARG A 22 -6.85 -23.39 -16.14
CA ARG A 22 -5.53 -23.47 -16.82
C ARG A 22 -4.60 -22.25 -16.76
N TYR A 23 -4.89 -21.21 -15.97
CA TYR A 23 -3.92 -20.12 -15.75
C TYR A 23 -3.77 -19.72 -14.27
N ASN A 24 -3.35 -20.68 -13.42
CA ASN A 24 -3.01 -20.43 -12.02
C ASN A 24 -1.50 -20.16 -11.79
N ILE A 25 -0.61 -20.55 -12.71
CA ILE A 25 0.83 -20.64 -12.42
C ILE A 25 1.53 -19.27 -12.37
N GLU A 26 1.12 -18.30 -13.21
CA GLU A 26 1.82 -17.01 -13.32
C GLU A 26 1.38 -15.97 -12.26
N LEU A 27 0.21 -16.17 -11.64
CA LEU A 27 -0.28 -15.31 -10.55
C LEU A 27 0.10 -15.89 -9.17
N LEU A 28 0.14 -17.22 -9.04
CA LEU A 28 0.74 -17.89 -7.87
C LEU A 28 2.26 -17.67 -7.80
N SER A 29 2.95 -17.56 -8.94
CA SER A 29 4.38 -17.20 -8.96
C SER A 29 4.68 -15.77 -8.50
N ASN A 30 3.65 -14.91 -8.41
CA ASN A 30 3.70 -13.58 -7.80
C ASN A 30 3.16 -13.57 -6.34
N GLY A 31 3.11 -14.73 -5.68
CA GLY A 31 2.85 -14.83 -4.24
C GLY A 31 1.44 -14.49 -3.77
N TYR A 32 0.47 -14.29 -4.67
CA TYR A 32 -0.90 -13.96 -4.27
C TYR A 32 -1.64 -15.19 -3.74
N ASN A 33 -1.84 -15.25 -2.41
CA ASN A 33 -2.76 -16.16 -1.76
C ASN A 33 -4.21 -15.65 -1.95
N GLY A 34 -4.93 -16.22 -2.92
CA GLY A 34 -6.32 -15.83 -3.22
C GLY A 34 -7.00 -16.79 -4.20
N PHE A 35 -8.29 -16.59 -4.44
CA PHE A 35 -9.02 -17.31 -5.49
C PHE A 35 -9.16 -16.41 -6.72
N VAL A 36 -8.78 -16.92 -7.89
CA VAL A 36 -9.01 -16.25 -9.18
C VAL A 36 -10.33 -16.74 -9.74
N ILE A 37 -11.27 -15.85 -10.04
CA ILE A 37 -12.47 -16.22 -10.80
C ILE A 37 -12.09 -16.26 -12.28
N GLU A 38 -12.23 -17.43 -12.88
CA GLU A 38 -11.65 -17.81 -14.17
C GLU A 38 -12.29 -17.15 -15.42
N LYS A 39 -13.29 -16.28 -15.25
CA LYS A 39 -13.89 -15.58 -16.38
C LYS A 39 -13.18 -14.27 -16.61
N LYS A 40 -12.59 -14.08 -17.81
CA LYS A 40 -12.20 -12.74 -18.26
C LYS A 40 -13.44 -11.86 -18.28
N VAL A 41 -13.46 -10.86 -17.42
CA VAL A 41 -14.51 -9.83 -17.39
C VAL A 41 -13.90 -8.50 -17.79
N ASN A 42 -14.66 -7.77 -18.61
CA ASN A 42 -14.31 -6.38 -18.86
C ASN A 42 -14.66 -5.54 -17.64
N PHE A 43 -14.09 -4.35 -17.60
CA PHE A 43 -14.26 -3.40 -16.51
C PHE A 43 -15.73 -3.07 -16.16
N ASN A 44 -16.57 -2.83 -17.17
CA ASN A 44 -17.99 -2.50 -16.95
C ASN A 44 -18.75 -3.66 -16.31
N SER A 45 -18.44 -4.90 -16.70
CA SER A 45 -19.01 -6.08 -16.05
C SER A 45 -18.54 -6.20 -14.60
N PHE A 46 -17.24 -6.00 -14.33
CA PHE A 46 -16.69 -6.12 -12.99
C PHE A 46 -17.30 -5.11 -12.00
N THR A 47 -17.38 -3.84 -12.39
CA THR A 47 -17.86 -2.75 -11.51
C THR A 47 -19.38 -2.77 -11.29
N ASN A 48 -20.16 -3.19 -12.28
CA ASN A 48 -21.61 -3.31 -12.14
C ASN A 48 -22.03 -4.59 -11.40
N ASP A 49 -21.14 -5.59 -11.33
CA ASP A 49 -21.43 -6.85 -10.65
C ASP A 49 -21.18 -6.77 -9.15
N ARG A 50 -22.28 -6.70 -8.39
CA ARG A 50 -22.25 -6.65 -6.93
C ARG A 50 -21.83 -7.97 -6.26
N SER A 51 -21.71 -9.09 -6.98
CA SER A 51 -21.30 -10.36 -6.36
C SER A 51 -19.81 -10.42 -6.02
N ASN A 52 -18.97 -9.67 -6.74
CA ASN A 52 -17.51 -9.66 -6.53
C ASN A 52 -17.07 -8.63 -5.49
N ASN A 53 -18.03 -7.85 -4.96
CA ASN A 53 -17.79 -6.57 -4.33
C ASN A 53 -17.47 -6.70 -2.84
N LYS A 54 -16.17 -6.68 -2.53
CA LYS A 54 -15.52 -5.98 -1.40
C LYS A 54 -14.06 -6.41 -1.22
N ASN A 55 -13.72 -7.60 -1.70
CA ASN A 55 -12.45 -8.27 -1.44
C ASN A 55 -11.74 -8.72 -2.73
N ALA A 56 -12.19 -8.23 -3.89
CA ALA A 56 -11.69 -8.61 -5.19
C ALA A 56 -11.15 -7.39 -5.95
N PHE A 57 -10.20 -7.62 -6.86
CA PHE A 57 -9.66 -6.61 -7.76
C PHE A 57 -9.54 -7.19 -9.18
N LEU A 58 -9.45 -6.33 -10.19
CA LEU A 58 -9.37 -6.75 -11.59
C LEU A 58 -7.94 -6.56 -12.10
N LEU A 59 -7.28 -7.62 -12.54
CA LEU A 59 -5.93 -7.55 -13.10
C LEU A 59 -5.91 -8.12 -14.52
N ASN A 60 -5.72 -7.24 -15.51
CA ASN A 60 -5.73 -7.60 -16.94
C ASN A 60 -6.98 -8.43 -17.33
N GLY A 61 -8.15 -8.05 -16.79
CA GLY A 61 -9.43 -8.72 -17.03
C GLY A 61 -9.72 -9.95 -16.17
N LEU A 62 -8.81 -10.35 -15.28
CA LEU A 62 -9.02 -11.44 -14.32
C LEU A 62 -9.47 -10.90 -12.98
N VAL A 63 -10.51 -11.49 -12.37
CA VAL A 63 -10.97 -11.12 -11.02
C VAL A 63 -10.18 -11.92 -10.00
N ILE A 64 -9.51 -11.23 -9.09
CA ILE A 64 -8.67 -11.83 -8.05
C ILE A 64 -9.27 -11.47 -6.69
N ILE A 65 -9.69 -12.48 -5.91
CA ILE A 65 -10.17 -12.30 -4.53
C ILE A 65 -8.99 -12.46 -3.57
N ASN A 66 -8.61 -11.39 -2.87
CA ASN A 66 -7.38 -11.34 -2.05
C ASN A 66 -7.65 -11.32 -0.53
N LYS A 67 -8.78 -10.78 -0.07
CA LYS A 67 -9.00 -10.53 1.37
C LYS A 67 -9.78 -11.66 2.06
N LEU A 68 -9.20 -12.87 2.11
CA LEU A 68 -9.83 -13.99 2.84
C LEU A 68 -9.55 -13.95 4.35
N SER A 69 -8.47 -13.29 4.78
CA SER A 69 -8.21 -13.00 6.20
C SER A 69 -7.23 -11.82 6.34
N GLU A 70 -7.75 -10.62 6.60
CA GLU A 70 -6.90 -9.50 7.02
C GLU A 70 -6.44 -9.74 8.46
N SER A 71 -5.14 -9.70 8.71
CA SER A 71 -4.62 -9.75 10.08
C SER A 71 -5.07 -8.50 10.87
N VAL A 72 -5.25 -8.63 12.19
CA VAL A 72 -5.52 -7.49 13.08
C VAL A 72 -4.44 -6.42 12.96
N PHE A 73 -3.19 -6.84 12.71
CA PHE A 73 -2.06 -5.95 12.50
C PHE A 73 -2.24 -5.03 11.29
N HIS A 74 -2.53 -5.62 10.13
CA HIS A 74 -2.85 -4.91 8.90
C HIS A 74 -4.06 -3.99 9.09
N GLY A 75 -5.18 -4.54 9.59
CA GLY A 75 -6.40 -3.78 9.80
C GLY A 75 -6.23 -2.58 10.75
N THR A 76 -5.44 -2.72 11.82
CA THR A 76 -5.17 -1.62 12.76
C THR A 76 -4.41 -0.49 12.10
N VAL A 77 -3.38 -0.80 11.30
CA VAL A 77 -2.58 0.22 10.60
C VAL A 77 -3.41 0.88 9.51
N SER A 78 -4.14 0.09 8.72
CA SER A 78 -5.05 0.61 7.68
C SER A 78 -6.12 1.53 8.27
N MET A 79 -6.70 1.16 9.41
CA MET A 79 -7.68 1.99 10.13
C MET A 79 -7.06 3.30 10.62
N GLU A 80 -5.87 3.26 11.21
CA GLU A 80 -5.22 4.46 11.75
C GLU A 80 -4.81 5.44 10.63
N MET A 81 -4.30 4.91 9.50
CA MET A 81 -4.00 5.70 8.31
C MET A 81 -5.26 6.37 7.75
N ASN A 82 -6.35 5.61 7.59
CA ASN A 82 -7.64 6.15 7.16
C ASN A 82 -8.13 7.23 8.14
N ARG A 83 -7.98 7.03 9.46
CA ARG A 83 -8.36 8.03 10.49
C ARG A 83 -7.58 9.32 10.36
N ILE A 84 -6.27 9.26 10.10
CA ILE A 84 -5.43 10.45 9.90
C ILE A 84 -5.91 11.24 8.68
N ILE A 85 -6.13 10.55 7.55
CA ILE A 85 -6.64 11.16 6.31
C ILE A 85 -8.03 11.76 6.54
N LEU A 86 -8.94 11.02 7.20
CA LEU A 86 -10.29 11.46 7.51
C LEU A 86 -10.30 12.69 8.44
N ASN A 87 -9.39 12.78 9.41
CA ASN A 87 -9.31 13.94 10.28
C ASN A 87 -8.81 15.19 9.54
N TYR A 88 -7.78 15.03 8.71
CA TYR A 88 -7.29 16.12 7.86
C TYR A 88 -8.43 16.63 6.96
N TYR A 89 -9.11 15.70 6.32
CA TYR A 89 -10.31 15.92 5.53
C TYR A 89 -11.42 16.70 6.28
N ASN A 90 -11.88 16.18 7.42
CA ASN A 90 -12.99 16.77 8.19
C ASN A 90 -12.64 18.17 8.70
N THR A 91 -11.37 18.41 9.01
CA THR A 91 -10.91 19.69 9.56
C THR A 91 -10.83 20.76 8.48
N TYR A 92 -10.44 20.40 7.26
CA TYR A 92 -10.15 21.37 6.18
C TYR A 92 -11.19 21.38 5.05
N GLY A 93 -12.32 20.71 5.25
CA GLY A 93 -13.57 21.04 4.55
C GLY A 93 -13.66 20.60 3.09
N TYR A 94 -12.93 19.56 2.70
CA TYR A 94 -13.29 18.85 1.46
C TYR A 94 -14.46 17.91 1.73
N ILE A 95 -15.06 17.32 0.68
CA ILE A 95 -15.82 16.05 0.82
C ILE A 95 -14.89 14.94 0.25
N GLY A 96 -14.72 13.79 0.92
CA GLY A 96 -13.66 12.80 0.63
C GLY A 96 -13.89 11.54 1.47
N GLY A 97 -13.85 10.37 0.83
CA GLY A 97 -13.94 9.10 1.53
C GLY A 97 -12.57 8.58 1.94
N SER A 98 -12.43 8.11 3.18
CA SER A 98 -11.34 7.22 3.56
C SER A 98 -11.87 5.79 3.50
N GLY A 99 -11.33 4.96 2.60
CA GLY A 99 -11.73 3.58 2.46
C GLY A 99 -11.04 2.90 1.30
N SER A 100 -11.29 1.59 1.19
CA SER A 100 -10.75 0.75 0.13
C SER A 100 -11.58 0.95 -1.14
N ALA A 101 -11.26 2.03 -1.87
CA ALA A 101 -11.99 2.47 -3.05
C ALA A 101 -11.33 1.91 -4.32
N ASP A 102 -12.13 1.36 -5.23
CA ASP A 102 -11.64 0.90 -6.53
C ASP A 102 -10.93 2.03 -7.30
N VAL A 103 -9.68 1.78 -7.68
CA VAL A 103 -8.83 2.68 -8.44
C VAL A 103 -8.55 2.04 -9.79
N ILE A 104 -9.15 2.61 -10.83
CA ILE A 104 -8.84 2.27 -12.21
C ILE A 104 -7.42 2.70 -12.53
N ILE A 105 -6.59 1.74 -12.94
CA ILE A 105 -5.22 1.98 -13.37
C ILE A 105 -5.14 2.19 -14.88
N LYS A 106 -5.85 1.32 -15.61
CA LYS A 106 -5.96 1.30 -17.07
C LYS A 106 -7.15 0.43 -17.45
N GLU A 107 -7.46 0.37 -18.74
CA GLU A 107 -8.51 -0.51 -19.24
C GLU A 107 -8.28 -1.96 -18.75
N ASN A 108 -9.29 -2.53 -18.08
CA ASN A 108 -9.28 -3.87 -17.47
C ASN A 108 -8.28 -4.07 -16.32
N THR A 109 -7.82 -3.01 -15.66
CA THR A 109 -7.06 -3.12 -14.41
C THR A 109 -7.60 -2.14 -13.38
N ASP A 110 -8.06 -2.69 -12.27
CA ASP A 110 -8.63 -2.00 -11.13
C ASP A 110 -8.00 -2.58 -9.87
N TYR A 111 -7.46 -1.71 -9.01
CA TYR A 111 -6.94 -2.10 -7.71
C TYR A 111 -7.76 -1.50 -6.59
N ASN A 112 -7.92 -2.27 -5.52
CA ASN A 112 -8.53 -1.82 -4.29
C ASN A 112 -7.40 -1.59 -3.25
N PRO A 113 -6.97 -0.34 -3.02
CA PRO A 113 -5.96 -0.02 -2.01
C PRO A 113 -6.51 -0.13 -0.60
N ASP A 114 -5.63 -0.19 0.40
CA ASP A 114 -6.03 -0.25 1.82
C ASP A 114 -6.64 1.06 2.33
N GLY A 115 -6.30 2.17 1.67
CA GLY A 115 -7.04 3.40 1.78
C GLY A 115 -6.63 4.43 0.76
N SER A 116 -7.43 5.48 0.67
CA SER A 116 -7.30 6.51 -0.35
C SER A 116 -7.78 7.86 0.17
N PHE A 117 -7.35 8.93 -0.51
CA PHE A 117 -7.85 10.28 -0.35
C PHE A 117 -8.29 10.78 -1.73
N GLU A 118 -9.56 11.15 -1.83
CA GLU A 118 -10.24 11.55 -3.06
C GLU A 118 -10.86 12.95 -2.94
N ILE A 119 -10.95 13.66 -4.06
CA ILE A 119 -11.72 14.92 -4.14
C ILE A 119 -13.19 14.57 -4.42
N LEU A 120 -14.12 15.10 -3.61
CA LEU A 120 -15.55 15.07 -3.92
C LEU A 120 -16.06 16.38 -4.53
N PRO A 121 -17.16 16.33 -5.30
CA PRO A 121 -17.95 15.12 -5.64
C PRO A 121 -17.18 14.17 -6.58
N SER A 122 -16.96 12.93 -6.14
CA SER A 122 -16.36 11.89 -6.97
C SER A 122 -17.50 11.25 -7.75
N GLN A 123 -17.53 11.49 -9.05
CA GLN A 123 -18.26 10.62 -9.95
C GLN A 123 -17.31 9.49 -10.33
N PHE A 124 -17.82 8.27 -10.48
CA PHE A 124 -16.98 7.18 -10.94
C PHE A 124 -16.59 7.43 -12.41
N PRO A 125 -15.30 7.35 -12.79
CA PRO A 125 -14.15 6.94 -11.98
C PRO A 125 -13.67 8.00 -10.99
N ARG A 126 -13.41 7.60 -9.74
CA ARG A 126 -13.10 8.52 -8.64
C ARG A 126 -11.80 9.28 -8.87
N SER A 127 -11.76 10.56 -8.54
CA SER A 127 -10.54 11.38 -8.59
C SER A 127 -9.74 11.20 -7.29
N VAL A 128 -8.97 10.12 -7.26
CA VAL A 128 -8.10 9.76 -6.13
C VAL A 128 -6.77 10.49 -6.27
N LEU A 129 -6.36 11.21 -5.23
CA LEU A 129 -5.11 11.98 -5.19
C LEU A 129 -3.98 11.22 -4.49
N LEU A 130 -4.34 10.51 -3.42
CA LEU A 130 -3.42 9.74 -2.61
C LEU A 130 -3.99 8.34 -2.39
N VAL A 131 -3.12 7.35 -2.45
CA VAL A 131 -3.41 5.99 -2.00
C VAL A 131 -2.36 5.54 -1.00
N PHE A 132 -2.74 4.63 -0.12
CA PHE A 132 -1.77 3.90 0.67
C PHE A 132 -2.04 2.40 0.66
N GLU A 133 -0.95 1.64 0.81
CA GLU A 133 -0.93 0.19 0.87
C GLU A 133 -0.21 -0.23 2.15
N VAL A 134 -0.75 -1.24 2.82
CA VAL A 134 -0.15 -1.88 3.98
C VAL A 134 0.25 -3.28 3.57
N ASN A 135 1.55 -3.50 3.38
CA ASN A 135 2.07 -4.83 3.09
C ASN A 135 2.47 -5.53 4.40
N TYR A 136 1.77 -6.60 4.75
CA TYR A 136 2.07 -7.48 5.88
C TYR A 136 1.90 -8.95 5.50
N LYS A 137 3.00 -9.72 5.51
CA LYS A 137 3.11 -11.17 5.25
C LYS A 137 2.61 -11.71 3.90
N SER A 138 1.75 -11.00 3.18
CA SER A 138 1.05 -11.50 1.99
C SER A 138 1.81 -11.29 0.68
N GLN A 139 2.75 -10.34 0.62
CA GLN A 139 3.45 -9.98 -0.61
C GLN A 139 4.94 -9.73 -0.34
N SER A 140 5.78 -10.10 -1.31
CA SER A 140 7.19 -9.70 -1.28
C SER A 140 7.33 -8.17 -1.36
N LYS A 141 8.44 -7.63 -0.86
CA LYS A 141 8.77 -6.20 -1.00
C LYS A 141 8.71 -5.74 -2.46
N LYS A 142 9.13 -6.60 -3.40
CA LYS A 142 9.19 -6.27 -4.83
C LYS A 142 7.78 -6.14 -5.42
N GLU A 143 6.88 -7.06 -5.10
CA GLU A 143 5.48 -6.99 -5.56
C GLU A 143 4.78 -5.76 -5.01
N ALA A 144 4.95 -5.46 -3.72
CA ALA A 144 4.36 -4.27 -3.11
C ALA A 144 4.89 -2.98 -3.75
N PHE A 145 6.20 -2.87 -4.02
CA PHE A 145 6.78 -1.75 -4.77
C PHE A 145 6.18 -1.62 -6.18
N ASN A 146 6.06 -2.73 -6.90
CA ASN A 146 5.49 -2.73 -8.25
C ASN A 146 4.01 -2.34 -8.24
N LYS A 147 3.21 -2.85 -7.30
CA LYS A 147 1.80 -2.45 -7.11
C LYS A 147 1.70 -0.95 -6.86
N CYS A 148 2.55 -0.41 -5.97
CA CYS A 148 2.61 1.02 -5.69
C CYS A 148 2.90 1.86 -6.94
N ARG A 149 3.88 1.43 -7.76
CA ARG A 149 4.19 2.09 -9.03
C ARG A 149 3.04 2.01 -10.03
N CYS A 150 2.29 0.90 -10.05
CA CYS A 150 1.14 0.76 -10.92
C CYS A 150 0.02 1.76 -10.61
N PHE A 151 -0.15 2.22 -9.37
CA PHE A 151 -1.15 3.25 -9.06
C PHE A 151 -0.96 4.54 -9.85
N PHE A 152 0.28 4.88 -10.23
CA PHE A 152 0.55 6.02 -11.09
C PHE A 152 0.10 5.85 -12.56
N GLY A 153 -0.43 4.68 -12.95
CA GLY A 153 -1.20 4.54 -14.18
C GLY A 153 -2.47 5.40 -14.18
N ASN A 154 -3.05 5.66 -13.01
CA ASN A 154 -4.09 6.67 -12.83
C ASN A 154 -3.45 8.06 -12.74
N SER A 155 -3.73 8.93 -13.71
CA SER A 155 -3.16 10.29 -13.79
C SER A 155 -3.54 11.20 -12.62
N SER A 156 -4.63 10.90 -11.91
CA SER A 156 -5.10 11.70 -10.77
C SER A 156 -4.29 11.43 -9.50
N ILE A 157 -3.69 10.24 -9.39
CA ILE A 157 -2.90 9.86 -8.21
C ILE A 157 -1.56 10.56 -8.27
N ASN A 158 -1.30 11.37 -7.25
CA ASN A 158 -0.08 12.14 -7.06
C ASN A 158 0.82 11.52 -6.01
N ILE A 159 0.24 10.91 -4.97
CA ILE A 159 0.97 10.35 -3.84
C ILE A 159 0.62 8.87 -3.66
N VAL A 160 1.65 8.05 -3.44
CA VAL A 160 1.48 6.66 -3.02
C VAL A 160 2.33 6.42 -1.77
N ILE A 161 1.73 5.88 -0.71
CA ILE A 161 2.44 5.48 0.50
C ILE A 161 2.40 3.96 0.64
N LEU A 162 3.56 3.33 0.75
CA LEU A 162 3.67 1.93 1.13
C LEU A 162 4.12 1.83 2.58
N LEU A 163 3.28 1.28 3.45
CA LEU A 163 3.66 0.85 4.79
C LEU A 163 4.02 -0.64 4.73
N HIS A 164 5.31 -0.93 4.81
CA HIS A 164 5.78 -2.30 4.88
C HIS A 164 6.00 -2.70 6.33
N LEU A 165 5.25 -3.71 6.76
CA LEU A 165 5.14 -4.15 8.14
C LEU A 165 5.72 -5.55 8.31
N TYR A 166 6.38 -5.78 9.44
CA TYR A 166 6.88 -7.08 9.87
C TYR A 166 6.23 -7.49 11.19
N SER A 167 6.18 -8.81 11.43
CA SER A 167 5.87 -9.33 12.76
C SER A 167 6.83 -8.73 13.80
N LEU A 168 6.35 -8.59 15.03
CA LEU A 168 7.16 -8.09 16.14
C LEU A 168 8.43 -8.92 16.31
N GLY A 169 9.57 -8.23 16.36
CA GLY A 169 10.89 -8.84 16.51
C GLY A 169 11.49 -9.47 15.25
N VAL A 170 10.73 -9.58 14.15
CA VAL A 170 11.17 -10.27 12.93
C VAL A 170 11.81 -9.31 11.91
N GLY A 171 11.46 -8.02 11.97
CA GLY A 171 12.02 -7.06 11.03
C GLY A 171 11.63 -5.62 11.32
N GLN A 172 11.83 -4.80 10.29
CA GLN A 172 11.77 -3.35 10.41
C GLN A 172 10.56 -2.78 9.67
N ASN A 173 9.63 -2.21 10.43
CA ASN A 173 8.53 -1.44 9.87
C ASN A 173 9.06 -0.19 9.17
N SER A 174 8.58 0.04 7.96
CA SER A 174 9.04 1.14 7.11
C SER A 174 7.90 1.74 6.32
N ALA A 175 7.97 3.05 6.11
CA ALA A 175 7.06 3.77 5.24
C ALA A 175 7.86 4.31 4.06
N VAL A 176 7.36 4.04 2.85
CA VAL A 176 7.95 4.48 1.59
C VAL A 176 6.96 5.43 0.93
N LEU A 177 7.39 6.65 0.65
CA LEU A 177 6.59 7.67 -0.01
C LEU A 177 7.05 7.81 -1.46
N PHE A 178 6.11 7.71 -2.39
CA PHE A 178 6.29 8.10 -3.79
C PHE A 178 5.48 9.37 -4.05
N ASP A 179 6.06 10.29 -4.81
CA ASP A 179 5.44 11.55 -5.18
C ASP A 179 5.64 11.78 -6.69
N ARG A 180 4.54 11.84 -7.44
CA ARG A 180 4.55 12.04 -8.90
C ARG A 180 5.28 13.31 -9.31
N THR A 181 5.24 14.38 -8.51
CA THR A 181 5.94 15.63 -8.85
C THR A 181 7.45 15.44 -8.88
N PHE A 182 7.93 14.42 -8.18
CA PHE A 182 9.33 14.10 -8.03
C PHE A 182 9.72 12.91 -8.92
N SER A 183 9.12 11.75 -8.68
CA SER A 183 9.31 10.52 -9.48
C SER A 183 8.19 9.53 -9.20
N ILE A 184 7.69 8.88 -10.27
CA ILE A 184 6.75 7.75 -10.16
C ILE A 184 7.48 6.40 -9.99
N VAL A 185 8.81 6.41 -10.04
CA VAL A 185 9.68 5.22 -9.98
C VAL A 185 10.48 5.19 -8.69
N ASP A 186 11.05 6.33 -8.33
CA ASP A 186 11.96 6.47 -7.19
C ASP A 186 11.21 7.06 -6.00
N PRO A 187 11.35 6.47 -4.80
CA PRO A 187 10.69 6.98 -3.62
C PRO A 187 11.31 8.32 -3.18
N LEU A 188 10.44 9.26 -2.83
CA LEU A 188 10.81 10.56 -2.27
C LEU A 188 11.31 10.46 -0.83
N LYS A 189 10.79 9.50 -0.04
CA LYS A 189 11.25 9.26 1.34
C LYS A 189 11.11 7.80 1.70
N ILE A 190 12.05 7.33 2.53
CA ILE A 190 11.96 6.02 3.19
C ILE A 190 12.25 6.22 4.67
N ILE A 191 11.26 5.94 5.53
CA ILE A 191 11.33 6.19 6.96
C ILE A 191 11.21 4.87 7.72
N SER A 192 12.19 4.58 8.58
CA SER A 192 12.06 3.53 9.58
C SER A 192 11.21 4.03 10.73
N PHE A 193 10.18 3.28 11.11
CA PHE A 193 9.38 3.62 12.29
C PHE A 193 9.21 2.44 13.26
N GLY A 194 10.10 1.45 13.17
CA GLY A 194 10.17 0.31 14.10
C GLY A 194 11.16 0.50 15.26
N SER A 195 11.59 -0.64 15.81
CA SER A 195 12.63 -0.74 16.84
C SER A 195 14.05 -0.81 16.25
N GLN A 196 14.17 -0.93 14.93
CA GLN A 196 15.43 -1.19 14.24
C GLN A 196 15.69 -0.13 13.16
N ARG A 197 16.96 0.22 12.98
CA ARG A 197 17.44 1.07 11.88
C ARG A 197 17.58 0.26 10.58
N PHE A 198 17.52 0.93 9.44
CA PHE A 198 17.88 0.33 8.16
C PHE A 198 19.33 -0.11 8.20
N THR A 199 19.55 -1.38 7.86
CA THR A 199 20.88 -1.90 7.61
C THR A 199 21.35 -1.47 6.22
N GLU A 200 22.65 -1.57 5.94
CA GLU A 200 23.18 -1.32 4.61
C GLU A 200 22.55 -2.25 3.55
N ILE A 201 22.17 -3.47 3.95
CA ILE A 201 21.47 -4.44 3.11
C ILE A 201 20.06 -3.94 2.78
N ASP A 202 19.33 -3.41 3.75
CA ASP A 202 18.01 -2.83 3.52
C ASP A 202 18.09 -1.64 2.56
N ILE A 203 19.08 -0.77 2.76
CA ILE A 203 19.33 0.39 1.90
C ILE A 203 19.59 -0.07 0.47
N ARG A 204 20.51 -1.03 0.28
CA ARG A 204 20.79 -1.61 -1.05
C ARG A 204 19.55 -2.26 -1.66
N LYS A 205 18.72 -2.93 -0.85
CA LYS A 205 17.46 -3.53 -1.33
C LYS A 205 16.49 -2.46 -1.82
N TYR A 206 16.34 -1.35 -1.10
CA TYR A 206 15.49 -0.23 -1.57
C TYR A 206 16.05 0.44 -2.83
N ILE A 207 17.36 0.68 -2.89
CA ILE A 207 18.03 1.19 -4.10
C ILE A 207 17.79 0.27 -5.29
N ASN A 208 17.89 -1.06 -5.10
CA ASN A 208 17.66 -2.00 -6.19
C ASN A 208 16.19 -2.03 -6.65
N LEU A 209 15.25 -1.77 -5.74
CA LEU A 209 13.82 -1.71 -6.08
C LEU A 209 13.44 -0.39 -6.77
N SER A 210 14.16 0.71 -6.51
CA SER A 210 14.07 1.97 -7.28
C SER A 210 14.97 1.89 -8.52
N ASN A 211 14.41 1.45 -9.66
CA ASN A 211 15.09 1.16 -10.93
C ASN A 211 16.57 1.65 -11.06
N ASN A 212 17.49 0.67 -11.04
CA ASN A 212 18.83 0.67 -11.66
C ASN A 212 19.92 1.58 -11.07
N ASN A 213 20.40 1.29 -9.86
CA ASN A 213 21.61 1.91 -9.27
C ASN A 213 21.56 3.43 -9.12
N THR A 214 20.41 4.06 -9.37
CA THR A 214 20.18 5.45 -9.04
C THR A 214 20.02 5.54 -7.53
N PRO A 215 20.78 6.39 -6.82
CA PRO A 215 20.56 6.60 -5.39
C PRO A 215 19.10 6.94 -5.15
N ILE A 216 18.53 6.47 -4.04
CA ILE A 216 17.26 7.03 -3.55
C ILE A 216 17.48 8.54 -3.50
N THR A 217 16.84 9.25 -4.40
CA THR A 217 16.93 10.70 -4.52
C THR A 217 16.15 11.41 -3.41
N GLY A 218 15.36 10.64 -2.68
CA GLY A 218 14.75 10.98 -1.42
C GLY A 218 15.67 10.95 -0.21
N SER A 219 15.09 11.18 0.97
CA SER A 219 15.79 11.07 2.25
C SER A 219 15.49 9.74 2.95
N LEU A 220 16.55 9.04 3.37
CA LEU A 220 16.47 7.87 4.24
C LEU A 220 16.54 8.31 5.70
N PHE A 221 15.54 7.95 6.49
CA PHE A 221 15.49 8.29 7.91
C PHE A 221 15.55 7.04 8.78
N ASN A 222 16.56 6.99 9.64
CA ASN A 222 16.72 5.94 10.63
C ASN A 222 16.22 6.38 12.00
N ASN A 223 15.67 5.41 12.73
CA ASN A 223 15.42 5.56 14.14
C ASN A 223 16.71 5.19 14.91
N ASP A 224 17.43 6.21 15.39
CA ASP A 224 18.63 6.01 16.21
C ASP A 224 18.33 6.03 17.74
N ASN A 225 17.09 6.28 18.18
CA ASN A 225 16.73 6.43 19.59
C ASN A 225 15.45 5.67 19.99
N VAL A 226 15.49 4.92 21.09
CA VAL A 226 14.33 4.16 21.57
C VAL A 226 13.19 5.08 22.04
N ASN A 227 13.52 6.27 22.55
CA ASN A 227 12.56 7.29 22.99
C ASN A 227 12.17 8.24 21.85
N ASN A 228 11.25 7.77 21.01
CA ASN A 228 10.63 8.59 19.98
C ASN A 228 9.53 9.44 20.60
N THR A 229 9.71 10.75 20.59
CA THR A 229 8.67 11.70 20.98
C THR A 229 7.65 11.86 19.84
N PRO A 230 6.35 12.01 20.13
CA PRO A 230 5.35 12.38 19.12
C PRO A 230 5.76 13.62 18.33
N ASN A 231 5.35 13.71 17.06
CA ASN A 231 5.64 14.83 16.15
C ASN A 231 7.13 15.10 15.87
N ASN A 232 8.04 14.15 16.15
CA ASN A 232 9.42 14.29 15.71
C ASN A 232 9.44 14.27 14.15
N PRO A 233 10.04 15.29 13.50
CA PRO A 233 10.04 15.41 12.04
C PRO A 233 10.58 14.18 11.30
N ILE A 234 11.48 13.42 11.93
CA ILE A 234 12.05 12.19 11.38
C ILE A 234 10.98 11.10 11.20
N TYR A 235 9.93 11.07 12.03
CA TYR A 235 8.81 10.12 11.94
C TYR A 235 7.60 10.66 11.21
N THR A 236 7.64 11.91 10.76
CA THR A 236 6.48 12.54 10.16
C THR A 236 6.64 12.54 8.65
N ILE A 237 5.73 11.85 7.95
CA ILE A 237 5.56 12.07 6.52
C ILE A 237 4.71 13.32 6.36
N THR A 238 5.33 14.39 5.90
CA THR A 238 4.66 15.63 5.54
C THR A 238 4.47 15.70 4.02
N ILE A 239 3.21 15.77 3.58
CA ILE A 239 2.83 15.93 2.18
C ILE A 239 2.29 17.35 2.01
N GLN A 240 2.96 18.12 1.17
CA GLN A 240 2.57 19.50 0.92
C GLN A 240 1.31 19.55 0.03
N PRO A 241 0.44 20.56 0.19
CA PRO A 241 -0.77 20.68 -0.63
C PRO A 241 -0.50 20.70 -2.13
N ASN A 242 0.58 21.35 -2.56
CA ASN A 242 0.97 21.41 -3.97
C ASN A 242 1.36 20.04 -4.56
N SER A 243 1.91 19.12 -3.76
CA SER A 243 2.12 17.74 -4.17
C SER A 243 0.80 16.96 -4.20
N LEU A 244 -0.04 17.12 -3.17
CA LEU A 244 -1.30 16.38 -3.06
C LEU A 244 -2.29 16.73 -4.18
N PHE A 245 -2.41 18.03 -4.48
CA PHE A 245 -3.28 18.59 -5.52
C PHE A 245 -2.50 18.90 -6.82
N PHE A 246 -1.38 18.22 -7.05
CA PHE A 246 -0.63 18.39 -8.29
C PHE A 246 -1.55 18.17 -9.51
N GLN A 247 -1.40 19.04 -10.52
CA GLN A 247 -2.27 19.19 -11.70
C GLN A 247 -3.67 19.77 -11.46
N ASN A 248 -4.14 19.87 -10.22
CA ASN A 248 -5.36 20.60 -9.87
C ASN A 248 -4.99 22.02 -9.43
N SER A 249 -5.17 22.98 -10.35
CA SER A 249 -4.85 24.40 -10.14
C SER A 249 -5.74 25.11 -9.13
N SER A 250 -6.77 24.44 -8.60
CA SER A 250 -7.76 25.00 -7.67
C SER A 250 -7.82 24.17 -6.39
N PHE A 251 -6.87 24.45 -5.48
CA PHE A 251 -6.97 24.07 -4.07
C PHE A 251 -7.07 25.34 -3.21
N PRO A 252 -7.66 25.28 -2.01
CA PRO A 252 -7.92 26.44 -1.20
C PRO A 252 -6.60 27.02 -0.73
N ASN A 253 -6.52 28.34 -0.79
CA ASN A 253 -5.38 29.07 -0.23
C ASN A 253 -5.27 28.74 1.27
N ASN A 254 -4.05 28.50 1.74
CA ASN A 254 -3.68 28.20 3.13
C ASN A 254 -4.05 26.80 3.65
N LEU A 255 -4.25 25.81 2.78
CA LEU A 255 -4.37 24.43 3.26
C LEU A 255 -3.05 23.98 3.91
N PRO A 256 -3.05 23.44 5.13
CA PRO A 256 -1.82 22.98 5.77
C PRO A 256 -1.36 21.68 5.13
N ALA A 257 -0.10 21.30 5.35
CA ALA A 257 0.40 20.02 4.89
C ALA A 257 -0.29 18.84 5.62
N LEU A 258 -0.53 17.74 4.90
CA LEU A 258 -0.94 16.49 5.51
C LEU A 258 0.26 15.88 6.23
N ALA A 259 0.17 15.78 7.56
CA ALA A 259 1.19 15.18 8.40
C ALA A 259 0.73 13.80 8.89
N ILE A 260 1.53 12.78 8.61
CA ILE A 260 1.32 11.40 9.08
C ILE A 260 2.42 11.08 10.07
N ASP A 261 2.07 11.03 11.35
CA ASP A 261 2.98 10.67 12.43
C ASP A 261 3.10 9.14 12.56
N LEU A 262 4.20 8.59 12.03
CA LEU A 262 4.48 7.16 12.08
C LEU A 262 4.75 6.68 13.51
N PHE A 263 5.10 7.56 14.46
CA PHE A 263 5.22 7.18 15.86
C PHE A 263 3.85 6.85 16.47
N THR A 264 2.83 7.64 16.15
CA THR A 264 1.45 7.35 16.58
C THR A 264 1.00 5.99 16.01
N ILE A 265 1.30 5.69 14.74
CA ILE A 265 1.02 4.38 14.13
C ILE A 265 1.76 3.26 14.86
N LYS A 266 3.05 3.44 15.18
CA LYS A 266 3.86 2.50 15.98
C LYS A 266 3.23 2.23 17.34
N GLN A 267 2.73 3.27 18.03
CA GLN A 267 2.08 3.09 19.33
C GLN A 267 0.78 2.30 19.21
N LYS A 268 -0.02 2.53 18.16
CA LYS A 268 -1.22 1.73 17.89
C LYS A 268 -0.88 0.27 17.64
N ILE A 269 0.13 0.01 16.83
CA ILE A 269 0.70 -1.33 16.61
C ILE A 269 1.08 -2.00 17.93
N TYR A 270 1.80 -1.30 18.81
CA TYR A 270 2.24 -1.86 20.11
C TYR A 270 1.12 -2.02 21.14
N SER A 271 -0.04 -1.39 20.92
CA SER A 271 -1.23 -1.59 21.76
C SER A 271 -2.03 -2.84 21.39
N ILE A 272 -1.74 -3.48 20.26
CA ILE A 272 -2.41 -4.71 19.85
C ILE A 272 -2.00 -5.83 20.81
N PRO A 273 -2.95 -6.60 21.37
CA PRO A 273 -2.62 -7.73 22.23
C PRO A 273 -1.75 -8.76 21.52
N PHE A 274 -0.76 -9.32 22.22
CA PHE A 274 0.25 -10.23 21.66
C PHE A 274 -0.34 -11.40 20.85
N GLN A 275 -1.48 -11.94 21.28
CA GLN A 275 -2.17 -13.03 20.59
C GLN A 275 -2.68 -12.69 19.18
N TYR A 276 -2.73 -11.41 18.80
CA TYR A 276 -3.17 -10.94 17.48
C TYR A 276 -2.03 -10.39 16.62
N LEU A 277 -0.79 -10.45 17.11
CA LEU A 277 0.39 -9.90 16.44
C LEU A 277 1.11 -10.90 15.52
N ASN A 278 0.77 -12.20 15.63
CA ASN A 278 1.41 -13.30 14.92
C ASN A 278 0.43 -14.10 14.08
#